data_AF-A0A7W8PCS6-F1
#
_entry.id   AF-A0A7W8PCS6-F1
#
_cell.length_a   1.000
_cell.length_b   1.000
_cell.length_c   1.000
_cell.angle_alpha   90.00
_cell.angle_beta   90.00
_cell.angle_gamma   90.00
#
_symmetry.space_group_name_H-M   'P 1'
#
loop_
_entity.id
_entity.type
_entity.pdbx_description
1 polymer ?
#
loop_
_entity_poly.entity_id
_entity_poly.type
_entity_poly.pdbx_seq_one_letter_code
_entity_poly.pdbx_strand_id
1 'polypeptide(L)'
;MKAEFVPFLAATNTQIRELEHRSRVIATAVALAVSRVVSLPSTAVEAPGTHYNFTVLSEVQRYIAVFNEEVAFDVRQALASAREFWMMRYRAAHAEAFALVDPGAGFYDNLIGVATYVDKDSCCFNNQHLVAIYTLAGQALALIRQMQLGDGHV
;
A
#
# COMPACT_ATOMS: atom_id res chain seq x y z
N MET A 1 19.67 -1.85 -12.73
CA MET A 1 18.34 -1.32 -13.05
C MET A 1 17.69 -2.19 -14.10
N LYS A 2 16.57 -2.82 -13.78
CA LYS A 2 15.81 -3.68 -14.70
C LYS A 2 15.01 -2.84 -15.71
N ALA A 3 14.91 -3.31 -16.95
CA ALA A 3 14.27 -2.56 -18.03
C ALA A 3 12.76 -2.36 -17.78
N GLU A 4 12.10 -3.33 -17.14
CA GLU A 4 10.68 -3.20 -16.82
C GLU A 4 10.38 -2.04 -15.85
N PHE A 5 11.35 -1.55 -15.06
CA PHE A 5 11.14 -0.42 -14.14
C PHE A 5 11.19 0.96 -14.80
N VAL A 6 11.60 1.06 -16.07
CA VAL A 6 11.72 2.34 -16.79
C VAL A 6 10.41 3.15 -16.81
N PRO A 7 9.23 2.58 -17.11
CA PRO A 7 7.96 3.30 -17.07
C PRO A 7 7.62 3.84 -15.68
N PHE A 8 7.92 3.07 -14.62
CA PHE A 8 7.70 3.49 -13.23
C PHE A 8 8.59 4.68 -12.86
N LEU A 9 9.87 4.65 -13.24
CA LEU A 9 10.81 5.75 -13.02
C LEU A 9 10.44 7.01 -13.83
N ALA A 10 10.04 6.85 -15.09
CA ALA A 10 9.57 7.95 -15.93
C ALA A 10 8.32 8.62 -15.33
N ALA A 11 7.36 7.82 -14.87
CA ALA A 11 6.18 8.32 -14.17
C ALA A 11 6.57 9.04 -12.87
N THR A 12 7.52 8.52 -12.12
CA THR A 12 8.01 9.14 -10.87
C THR A 12 8.56 10.54 -11.13
N ASN A 13 9.41 10.69 -12.15
CA ASN A 13 9.99 11.98 -12.52
C ASN A 13 8.94 12.97 -13.06
N THR A 14 7.85 12.47 -13.65
CA THR A 14 6.79 13.31 -14.23
C THR A 14 5.79 13.78 -13.16
N GLN A 15 5.41 12.88 -12.24
CA GLN A 15 4.35 13.11 -11.27
C GLN A 15 4.80 13.84 -10.01
N ILE A 16 6.10 13.77 -9.67
CA ILE A 16 6.63 14.30 -8.42
C ILE A 16 7.67 15.37 -8.71
N ARG A 17 7.29 16.64 -8.53
CA ARG A 17 8.19 17.78 -8.71
C ARG A 17 9.07 18.04 -7.49
N GLU A 18 8.51 17.84 -6.30
CA GLU A 18 9.16 18.11 -5.02
C GLU A 18 9.96 16.89 -4.57
N LEU A 19 11.30 17.03 -4.52
CA LEU A 19 12.20 15.94 -4.16
C LEU A 19 11.98 15.44 -2.73
N GLU A 20 11.58 16.33 -1.81
CA GLU A 20 11.29 16.00 -0.40
C GLU A 20 10.14 15.00 -0.25
N HIS A 21 9.13 15.08 -1.12
CA HIS A 21 7.95 14.20 -1.07
C HIS A 21 8.14 12.91 -1.84
N ARG A 22 9.20 12.82 -2.66
CA ARG A 22 9.42 11.71 -3.59
C ARG A 22 9.48 10.36 -2.91
N SER A 23 10.28 10.24 -1.85
CA SER A 23 10.42 8.98 -1.11
C SER A 23 9.07 8.50 -0.56
N ARG A 24 8.31 9.40 0.07
CA ARG A 24 7.02 9.09 0.69
C ARG A 24 5.94 8.73 -0.33
N VAL A 25 5.87 9.44 -1.45
CA VAL A 25 4.92 9.13 -2.53
C VAL A 25 5.21 7.77 -3.15
N ILE A 26 6.49 7.47 -3.44
CA ILE A 26 6.89 6.16 -3.98
C ILE A 26 6.57 5.06 -2.98
N ALA A 27 6.97 5.22 -1.71
CA ALA A 27 6.71 4.26 -0.64
C ALA A 27 5.20 3.94 -0.53
N THR A 28 4.35 4.97 -0.55
CA THR A 28 2.89 4.84 -0.45
C THR A 28 2.31 4.16 -1.70
N ALA A 29 2.78 4.52 -2.90
CA ALA A 29 2.33 3.93 -4.15
C ALA A 29 2.68 2.44 -4.25
N VAL A 30 3.92 2.07 -3.88
CA VAL A 30 4.37 0.67 -3.83
C VAL A 30 3.57 -0.10 -2.80
N ALA A 31 3.39 0.45 -1.59
CA ALA A 31 2.57 -0.14 -0.55
C ALA A 31 1.12 -0.40 -1.00
N LEU A 32 0.50 0.55 -1.70
CA LEU A 32 -0.85 0.39 -2.25
C LEU A 32 -0.90 -0.72 -3.32
N ALA A 33 0.11 -0.81 -4.18
CA ALA A 33 0.18 -1.87 -5.20
C ALA A 33 0.36 -3.25 -4.57
N VAL A 34 1.33 -3.40 -3.66
CA VAL A 34 1.61 -4.66 -2.96
C VAL A 34 0.40 -5.11 -2.14
N SER A 35 -0.19 -4.20 -1.39
CA SER A 35 -1.38 -4.50 -0.59
C SER A 35 -2.56 -4.98 -1.40
N ARG A 36 -2.65 -4.74 -2.73
CA ARG A 36 -3.71 -5.25 -3.61
C ARG A 36 -3.47 -6.67 -4.12
N VAL A 37 -2.21 -7.10 -4.15
CA VAL A 37 -1.80 -8.40 -4.70
C VAL A 37 -1.75 -9.46 -3.61
N VAL A 38 -1.27 -9.11 -2.43
CA VAL A 38 -1.22 -10.06 -1.32
C VAL A 38 -2.62 -10.50 -0.91
N SER A 39 -2.70 -11.76 -0.49
CA SER A 39 -3.97 -12.43 -0.21
C SER A 39 -4.65 -11.88 1.05
N LEU A 40 -5.98 -12.00 1.07
CA LEU A 40 -6.79 -11.90 2.27
C LEU A 40 -7.19 -13.32 2.68
N PRO A 41 -7.32 -13.61 3.98
CA PRO A 41 -7.94 -14.86 4.41
C PRO A 41 -9.37 -14.95 3.85
N SER A 42 -9.85 -16.17 3.55
CA SER A 42 -11.20 -16.37 3.01
C SER A 42 -12.29 -16.19 4.07
N THR A 43 -11.95 -16.32 5.34
CA THR A 43 -12.83 -16.15 6.49
C THR A 43 -12.28 -15.08 7.43
N ALA A 44 -13.17 -14.44 8.18
CA ALA A 44 -12.75 -13.52 9.23
C ALA A 44 -11.87 -14.26 10.26
N VAL A 45 -10.78 -13.63 10.64
CA VAL A 45 -9.86 -14.05 11.70
C VAL A 45 -10.03 -13.13 12.91
N GLU A 46 -9.90 -13.69 14.11
CA GLU A 46 -10.07 -12.96 15.38
C GLU A 46 -9.08 -11.80 15.54
N ALA A 47 -7.82 -12.01 15.14
CA ALA A 47 -6.75 -11.03 15.27
C ALA A 47 -6.08 -10.74 13.91
N PRO A 48 -6.66 -9.87 13.06
CA PRO A 48 -6.12 -9.59 11.73
C PRO A 48 -4.70 -9.00 11.75
N GLY A 49 -4.37 -8.20 12.77
CA GLY A 49 -3.01 -7.69 13.00
C GLY A 49 -1.98 -8.79 13.16
N THR A 50 -2.30 -9.80 13.97
CA THR A 50 -1.47 -10.97 14.20
C THR A 50 -1.36 -11.81 12.93
N HIS A 51 -2.48 -12.04 12.23
CA HIS A 51 -2.50 -12.75 10.96
C HIS A 51 -1.55 -12.08 9.95
N TYR A 52 -1.67 -10.78 9.71
CA TYR A 52 -0.80 -10.04 8.79
C TYR A 52 0.69 -10.26 9.11
N ASN A 53 1.08 -10.15 10.37
CA ASN A 53 2.48 -10.28 10.78
C ASN A 53 3.04 -11.70 10.54
N PHE A 54 2.22 -12.74 10.70
CA PHE A 54 2.66 -14.13 10.56
C PHE A 54 2.53 -14.71 9.15
N THR A 55 1.57 -14.24 8.34
CA THR A 55 1.25 -14.86 7.05
C THR A 55 1.49 -13.95 5.84
N VAL A 56 1.38 -12.64 5.99
CA VAL A 56 1.40 -11.68 4.87
C VAL A 56 2.70 -10.88 4.82
N LEU A 57 3.28 -10.56 5.98
CA LEU A 57 4.41 -9.63 6.09
C LEU A 57 5.64 -10.04 5.26
N SER A 58 5.98 -11.33 5.25
CA SER A 58 7.15 -11.83 4.50
C SER A 58 7.00 -11.62 2.98
N GLU A 59 5.79 -11.84 2.45
CA GLU A 59 5.47 -11.60 1.05
C GLU A 59 5.53 -10.11 0.71
N VAL A 60 4.97 -9.26 1.58
CA VAL A 60 5.01 -7.80 1.43
C VAL A 60 6.47 -7.30 1.42
N GLN A 61 7.29 -7.78 2.36
CA GLN A 61 8.71 -7.45 2.45
C GLN A 61 9.48 -7.82 1.19
N ARG A 62 9.20 -9.01 0.62
CA ARG A 62 9.81 -9.46 -0.64
C ARG A 62 9.51 -8.49 -1.77
N TYR A 63 8.26 -8.10 -1.98
CA TYR A 63 7.91 -7.16 -3.04
C TYR A 63 8.54 -5.78 -2.82
N ILE A 64 8.46 -5.25 -1.60
CA ILE A 64 9.04 -3.94 -1.27
C ILE A 64 10.56 -3.93 -1.48
N ALA A 65 11.26 -5.00 -1.12
CA ALA A 65 12.69 -5.13 -1.33
C ALA A 65 13.06 -5.05 -2.83
N VAL A 66 12.32 -5.75 -3.70
CA VAL A 66 12.54 -5.71 -5.16
C VAL A 66 12.38 -4.30 -5.71
N PHE A 67 11.37 -3.54 -5.25
CA PHE A 67 11.22 -2.14 -5.67
C PHE A 67 12.34 -1.26 -5.13
N ASN A 68 12.77 -1.46 -3.88
CA ASN A 68 13.79 -0.63 -3.25
C ASN A 68 15.19 -0.83 -3.85
N GLU A 69 15.48 -2.00 -4.39
CA GLU A 69 16.71 -2.26 -5.17
C GLU A 69 16.78 -1.44 -6.46
N GLU A 70 15.62 -1.14 -7.06
CA GLU A 70 15.51 -0.44 -8.34
C GLU A 70 15.28 1.07 -8.17
N VAL A 71 14.54 1.45 -7.12
CA VAL A 71 14.18 2.83 -6.80
C VAL A 71 14.24 3.00 -5.28
N ALA A 72 15.17 3.80 -4.77
CA ALA A 72 15.30 4.00 -3.34
C ALA A 72 14.10 4.81 -2.76
N PHE A 73 13.52 4.32 -1.68
CA PHE A 73 12.48 5.02 -0.89
C PHE A 73 12.49 4.55 0.56
N ASP A 74 11.65 5.15 1.41
CA ASP A 74 11.50 4.76 2.80
C ASP A 74 10.75 3.41 2.93
N VAL A 75 11.53 2.34 3.12
CA VAL A 75 11.03 0.98 3.30
C VAL A 75 10.16 0.85 4.57
N ARG A 76 10.49 1.56 5.65
CA ARG A 76 9.73 1.46 6.90
C ARG A 76 8.34 2.04 6.70
N GLN A 77 8.28 3.19 6.03
CA GLN A 77 7.00 3.80 5.65
C GLN A 77 6.20 2.90 4.70
N ALA A 78 6.83 2.34 3.67
CA ALA A 78 6.14 1.44 2.75
C ALA A 78 5.54 0.22 3.47
N LEU A 79 6.26 -0.38 4.42
CA LEU A 79 5.76 -1.51 5.22
C LEU A 79 4.58 -1.11 6.12
N ALA A 80 4.66 0.06 6.75
CA ALA A 80 3.57 0.60 7.56
C ALA A 80 2.32 0.81 6.68
N SER A 81 2.44 1.58 5.59
CA SER A 81 1.32 1.86 4.69
C SER A 81 0.76 0.58 4.04
N ALA A 82 1.60 -0.41 3.72
CA ALA A 82 1.13 -1.67 3.14
C ALA A 82 0.22 -2.42 4.12
N ARG A 83 0.57 -2.40 5.42
CA ARG A 83 -0.26 -2.96 6.49
C ARG A 83 -1.58 -2.20 6.61
N GLU A 84 -1.56 -0.86 6.58
CA GLU A 84 -2.76 -0.03 6.66
C GLU A 84 -3.72 -0.31 5.50
N PHE A 85 -3.21 -0.32 4.26
CA PHE A 85 -4.00 -0.66 3.08
C PHE A 85 -4.55 -2.08 3.14
N TRP A 86 -3.76 -3.04 3.60
CA TRP A 86 -4.23 -4.42 3.79
C TRP A 86 -5.35 -4.50 4.84
N MET A 87 -5.23 -3.81 5.97
CA MET A 87 -6.27 -3.77 7.02
C MET A 87 -7.58 -3.17 6.50
N MET A 88 -7.49 -2.10 5.71
CA MET A 88 -8.67 -1.50 5.06
C MET A 88 -9.33 -2.48 4.10
N ARG A 89 -8.55 -3.19 3.27
CA ARG A 89 -9.09 -4.24 2.38
C ARG A 89 -9.73 -5.38 3.17
N TYR A 90 -9.08 -5.84 4.23
CA TYR A 90 -9.58 -6.90 5.11
C TYR A 90 -10.93 -6.50 5.73
N ARG A 91 -11.03 -5.30 6.31
CA ARG A 91 -12.27 -4.79 6.90
C ARG A 91 -13.39 -4.64 5.87
N ALA A 92 -13.06 -4.17 4.66
CA ALA A 92 -14.03 -4.08 3.57
C ALA A 92 -14.53 -5.47 3.11
N ALA A 93 -13.65 -6.48 3.08
CA ALA A 93 -14.00 -7.84 2.65
C ALA A 93 -14.77 -8.65 3.71
N HIS A 94 -14.45 -8.44 5.00
CA HIS A 94 -15.04 -9.21 6.10
C HIS A 94 -16.07 -8.43 6.92
N ALA A 95 -16.44 -7.22 6.49
CA ALA A 95 -17.45 -6.32 7.04
C ALA A 95 -18.07 -6.77 8.37
N GLU A 96 -17.27 -6.76 9.45
CA GLU A 96 -17.81 -6.85 10.79
C GLU A 96 -18.39 -5.47 11.09
N ALA A 97 -19.67 -5.40 11.42
CA ALA A 97 -20.38 -4.18 11.78
C ALA A 97 -19.85 -3.59 13.10
N PHE A 98 -18.60 -3.13 13.12
CA PHE A 98 -18.07 -2.32 14.19
C PHE A 98 -18.24 -0.86 13.78
N ALA A 99 -19.39 -0.28 14.13
CA ALA A 99 -19.52 1.16 14.23
C ALA A 99 -18.65 1.63 15.41
N LEU A 100 -17.36 1.79 15.16
CA LEU A 100 -16.47 2.49 16.09
C LEU A 100 -16.73 3.98 15.88
N VAL A 101 -17.66 4.52 16.67
CA VAL A 101 -17.94 5.95 16.74
C VAL A 101 -16.78 6.61 17.46
N ASP A 102 -15.88 7.27 16.73
CA ASP A 102 -14.99 8.30 17.25
C ASP A 102 -15.77 9.63 17.30
N PRO A 103 -16.07 10.17 18.51
CA PRO A 103 -16.80 11.43 18.66
C PRO A 103 -16.09 12.65 18.08
N GLY A 104 -14.78 12.55 17.81
CA GLY A 104 -13.98 13.61 17.19
C GLY A 104 -13.91 13.56 15.67
N ALA A 105 -14.41 12.49 15.05
CA ALA A 105 -14.35 12.27 13.60
C ALA A 105 -15.67 12.64 12.89
N GLY A 106 -15.59 13.01 11.61
CA GLY A 106 -16.79 13.30 10.82
C GLY A 106 -17.70 12.08 10.66
N PHE A 107 -19.00 12.29 10.40
CA PHE A 107 -19.98 11.20 10.23
C PHE A 107 -19.53 10.15 9.19
N TYR A 108 -18.89 10.58 8.10
CA TYR A 108 -18.38 9.68 7.05
C TYR A 108 -17.05 8.99 7.42
N ASP A 109 -16.23 9.58 8.29
CA ASP A 109 -14.99 8.97 8.78
C ASP A 109 -15.28 7.77 9.69
N ASN A 110 -16.37 7.86 10.44
CA ASN A 110 -16.90 6.81 11.31
C ASN A 110 -17.57 5.65 10.56
N LEU A 111 -17.98 5.86 9.30
CA LEU A 111 -18.78 4.89 8.55
C LEU A 111 -17.94 3.81 7.86
N ILE A 112 -16.63 4.01 7.74
CA ILE A 112 -15.71 3.08 7.05
C ILE A 112 -14.49 2.70 7.92
N GLY A 113 -14.30 3.32 9.10
CA GLY A 113 -13.20 2.98 10.02
C GLY A 113 -11.80 3.20 9.43
N VAL A 114 -11.70 3.96 8.34
CA VAL A 114 -10.45 4.24 7.60
C VAL A 114 -9.49 5.05 8.47
N ALA A 115 -10.02 6.01 9.24
CA ALA A 115 -9.24 6.84 10.16
C ALA A 115 -8.58 6.04 11.29
N THR A 116 -9.09 4.85 11.63
CA THR A 116 -8.51 3.99 12.67
C THR A 116 -7.15 3.41 12.28
N TYR A 117 -6.88 3.32 10.98
CA TYR A 117 -5.68 2.65 10.47
C TYR A 117 -4.67 3.60 9.87
N VAL A 118 -5.09 4.80 9.44
CA VAL A 118 -4.21 5.78 8.80
C VAL A 118 -4.08 6.98 9.72
N ASP A 119 -2.86 7.32 10.12
CA ASP A 119 -2.62 8.50 10.93
C ASP A 119 -3.01 9.79 10.17
N LYS A 120 -3.33 10.85 10.92
CA LYS A 120 -3.83 12.10 10.33
C LYS A 120 -2.85 12.73 9.34
N ASP A 121 -1.55 12.67 9.61
CA ASP A 121 -0.53 13.22 8.73
C ASP A 121 -0.47 12.45 7.41
N SER A 122 -0.47 11.11 7.47
CA SER A 122 -0.56 10.26 6.29
C SER A 122 -1.84 10.47 5.49
N CYS A 123 -2.99 10.66 6.15
CA CYS A 123 -4.24 10.97 5.47
C CYS A 123 -4.15 12.30 4.69
N CYS A 124 -3.68 13.37 5.34
CA CYS A 124 -3.51 14.68 4.70
C CYS A 124 -2.51 14.62 3.53
N PHE A 125 -1.36 13.99 3.75
CA PHE A 125 -0.33 13.82 2.72
C PHE A 125 -0.85 13.04 1.50
N ASN A 126 -1.53 11.92 1.74
CA ASN A 126 -2.04 11.06 0.68
C ASN A 126 -3.10 11.79 -0.18
N ASN A 127 -3.95 12.60 0.45
CA ASN A 127 -4.93 13.41 -0.26
C ASN A 127 -4.27 14.51 -1.12
N GLN A 128 -3.21 15.14 -0.62
CA GLN A 128 -2.45 16.14 -1.39
C GLN A 128 -1.75 15.54 -2.62
N HIS A 129 -1.26 14.29 -2.52
CA HIS A 129 -0.51 13.62 -3.58
C HIS A 129 -1.28 12.50 -4.29
N LEU A 130 -2.61 12.51 -4.19
CA LEU A 130 -3.51 11.43 -4.63
C LEU A 130 -3.25 10.95 -6.06
N VAL A 131 -3.13 11.89 -7.01
CA VAL A 131 -2.94 11.60 -8.44
C VAL A 131 -1.61 10.90 -8.70
N ALA A 132 -0.53 11.38 -8.08
CA ALA A 132 0.79 10.80 -8.21
C ALA A 132 0.83 9.39 -7.61
N ILE A 133 0.26 9.21 -6.41
CA ILE A 133 0.18 7.91 -5.74
C ILE A 133 -0.58 6.90 -6.59
N TYR A 134 -1.77 7.23 -7.11
CA TYR A 134 -2.54 6.29 -7.91
C TYR A 134 -1.87 5.93 -9.24
N THR A 135 -1.25 6.91 -9.89
CA THR A 135 -0.54 6.68 -11.15
C THR A 135 0.63 5.72 -10.95
N LEU A 136 1.45 5.97 -9.93
CA LEU A 136 2.58 5.10 -9.59
C LEU A 136 2.13 3.74 -9.08
N ALA A 137 1.06 3.66 -8.29
CA ALA A 137 0.51 2.40 -7.83
C ALA A 137 0.01 1.53 -8.99
N GLY A 138 -0.55 2.13 -10.04
CA GLY A 138 -0.92 1.43 -11.27
C GLY A 138 0.29 0.79 -11.97
N GLN A 139 1.39 1.54 -12.09
CA GLN A 139 2.64 1.04 -12.68
C GLN A 139 3.27 -0.06 -11.81
N ALA A 140 3.33 0.14 -10.49
CA ALA A 140 3.85 -0.85 -9.56
C ALA A 140 3.03 -2.15 -9.58
N LEU A 141 1.69 -2.06 -9.67
CA LEU A 141 0.82 -3.22 -9.75
C LEU A 141 1.07 -4.03 -11.04
N ALA A 142 1.30 -3.36 -12.17
CA ALA A 142 1.63 -4.02 -13.42
C ALA A 142 2.95 -4.80 -13.31
N LEU A 143 3.97 -4.22 -12.68
CA LEU A 143 5.26 -4.87 -12.45
C LEU A 143 5.14 -6.09 -11.54
N ILE A 144 4.41 -5.97 -10.42
CA ILE A 144 4.21 -7.10 -9.50
C ILE A 144 3.55 -8.29 -10.22
N ARG A 145 2.56 -8.02 -11.06
CA ARG A 145 1.89 -9.07 -11.86
C ARG A 145 2.82 -9.73 -12.87
N GLN A 146 3.72 -8.97 -13.50
CA GLN A 146 4.74 -9.53 -14.39
C GLN A 146 5.69 -10.45 -13.63
N MET A 147 6.12 -10.08 -12.42
CA MET A 147 6.98 -10.92 -11.57
C MET A 147 6.29 -12.25 -11.22
N GLN A 148 5.01 -12.21 -10.85
CA GLN A 148 4.24 -13.42 -10.53
C GLN A 148 4.11 -14.39 -11.71
N LEU A 149 4.06 -13.87 -12.95
CA LEU A 149 4.02 -14.70 -14.15
C LEU A 149 5.40 -15.26 -14.51
N GLY A 150 6.48 -14.52 -14.23
CA GLY A 150 7.86 -14.94 -14.51
C GLY A 150 8.33 -16.08 -13.59
N ASP A 151 7.89 -16.11 -12.34
CA ASP A 151 8.26 -17.14 -11.35
C ASP A 151 7.67 -18.54 -11.66
N GLY A 152 6.73 -18.65 -12.62
CA GLY A 152 6.07 -19.91 -13.01
C GLY A 152 6.80 -20.77 -14.04
N HIS A 153 8.02 -20.39 -14.44
CA HIS A 153 8.79 -21.06 -15.51
C HIS A 153 10.14 -21.63 -15.06
N VAL A 154 10.32 -21.93 -13.77
CA VAL A 154 11.49 -22.63 -13.23
C VAL A 154 11.17 -24.07 -12.89
#